data_AF-A0A5J6PC27-F1
#
_entry.id   AF-A0A5J6PC27-F1
#
_cell.length_a   1.000
_cell.length_b   1.000
_cell.length_c   1.000
_cell.angle_alpha   90.00
_cell.angle_beta   90.00
_cell.angle_gamma   90.00
#
_symmetry.space_group_name_H-M   'P 1'
#
loop_
_entity.id
_entity.type
_entity.pdbx_description
1 polymer ?
#
loop_
_entity_poly.entity_id
_entity_poly.type
_entity_poly.pdbx_seq_one_letter_code
_entity_poly.pdbx_strand_id
1 'polypeptide(L)'
;MPLAELQDCMVRLARGDYRPIANEIPLTTVERDWLNSLKSAAGLSVTADIQSWWRLSRLAIAVPLTVELLKRTRQEHLIIDYITNAPVRTLFFAAEAEQFKQFLSEQDKLDLFIKTTAAYECAMKNASLLSAGFSNKKTTLTPSFMEITNRSAPMSAATPLFFDRNPLKIFHALLTAQPLPEFEKEDFFLLVAPQLPNFWCKISAAEYLTLTKTD
;
A
#
# COMPACT_ATOMS: atom_id res chain seq x y z
N MET A 1 -2.85 25.88 -30.59
CA MET A 1 -2.92 24.56 -29.94
C MET A 1 -2.24 24.65 -28.59
N PRO A 2 -2.78 24.07 -27.51
CA PRO A 2 -2.15 24.15 -26.22
C PRO A 2 -1.03 23.12 -26.16
N LEU A 3 0.20 23.57 -26.44
CA LEU A 3 1.47 22.86 -26.19
C LEU A 3 1.46 22.12 -24.82
N ALA A 4 0.74 22.66 -23.85
CA ALA A 4 0.53 22.08 -22.53
C ALA A 4 -0.06 20.65 -22.54
N GLU A 5 -1.02 20.34 -23.42
CA GLU A 5 -1.67 19.02 -23.47
C GLU A 5 -0.72 17.93 -23.98
N LEU A 6 0.06 18.26 -25.01
CA LEU A 6 1.10 17.38 -25.55
C LEU A 6 2.21 17.17 -24.50
N GLN A 7 2.63 18.24 -23.80
CA GLN A 7 3.62 18.16 -22.72
C GLN A 7 3.12 17.28 -21.56
N ASP A 8 1.86 17.41 -21.15
CA ASP A 8 1.26 16.54 -20.12
C ASP A 8 1.28 15.07 -20.58
N CYS A 9 0.89 14.79 -21.83
CA CYS A 9 0.97 13.44 -22.40
C CYS A 9 2.40 12.87 -22.37
N MET A 10 3.40 13.67 -22.72
CA MET A 10 4.80 13.25 -22.69
C MET A 10 5.28 12.93 -21.26
N VAL A 11 4.95 13.78 -20.29
CA VAL A 11 5.31 13.55 -18.88
C VAL A 11 4.63 12.30 -18.35
N ARG A 12 3.37 12.07 -18.71
CA ARG A 12 2.62 10.87 -18.33
C ARG A 12 3.19 9.61 -18.97
N LEU A 13 3.54 9.65 -20.26
CA LEU A 13 4.18 8.56 -20.97
C LEU A 13 5.55 8.20 -20.37
N ALA A 14 6.35 9.20 -19.98
CA ALA A 14 7.63 9.00 -19.29
C ALA A 14 7.48 8.38 -17.88
N ARG A 15 6.28 8.45 -17.29
CA ARG A 15 5.91 7.82 -16.01
C ARG A 15 5.21 6.46 -16.20
N GLY A 16 5.12 5.96 -17.44
CA GLY A 16 4.43 4.71 -17.76
C GLY A 16 2.89 4.82 -17.83
N ASP A 17 2.32 6.03 -17.80
CA ASP A 17 0.88 6.22 -17.98
C ASP A 17 0.55 6.40 -19.47
N TYR A 18 0.05 5.35 -20.11
CA TYR A 18 -0.30 5.37 -21.54
C TYR A 18 -1.78 5.65 -21.81
N ARG A 19 -2.62 5.77 -20.76
CA ARG A 19 -4.07 6.05 -20.89
C ARG A 19 -4.39 7.36 -21.62
N PRO A 20 -3.63 8.46 -21.44
CA PRO A 20 -3.93 9.73 -22.11
C PRO A 20 -3.92 9.64 -23.64
N ILE A 21 -3.10 8.74 -24.21
CA ILE A 21 -2.99 8.50 -25.65
C ILE A 21 -4.26 7.83 -26.20
N ALA A 22 -4.96 7.08 -25.35
CA ALA A 22 -6.10 6.24 -25.71
C ALA A 22 -7.46 6.98 -25.71
N ASN A 23 -7.48 8.33 -25.75
CA ASN A 23 -8.62 9.25 -25.99
C ASN A 23 -8.99 10.20 -24.83
N GLU A 24 -8.19 10.35 -23.77
CA GLU A 24 -8.53 11.30 -22.69
C GLU A 24 -8.18 12.76 -23.00
N ILE A 25 -7.25 12.99 -23.94
CA ILE A 25 -6.75 14.32 -24.30
C ILE A 25 -6.97 14.56 -25.80
N PRO A 26 -7.44 15.76 -26.22
CA PRO A 26 -7.74 16.06 -27.62
C PRO A 26 -6.45 16.26 -28.44
N LEU A 27 -5.74 15.16 -28.70
CA LEU A 27 -4.56 15.11 -29.55
C LEU A 27 -4.96 14.93 -31.02
N THR A 28 -4.19 15.57 -31.91
CA THR A 28 -4.27 15.29 -33.35
C THR A 28 -3.78 13.87 -33.67
N THR A 29 -4.19 13.32 -34.82
CA THR A 29 -3.73 12.00 -35.27
C THR A 29 -2.20 11.94 -35.37
N VAL A 30 -1.56 13.00 -35.88
CA VAL A 30 -0.10 13.08 -36.03
C VAL A 30 0.61 13.02 -34.67
N GLU A 31 0.11 13.76 -33.66
CA GLU A 31 0.67 13.72 -32.32
C GLU A 31 0.51 12.35 -31.66
N ARG A 32 -0.65 11.72 -31.87
CA ARG A 32 -0.93 10.38 -31.35
C ARG A 32 0.00 9.33 -31.97
N ASP A 33 0.18 9.38 -33.29
CA ASP A 33 1.08 8.48 -34.01
C ASP A 33 2.53 8.70 -33.57
N TRP A 34 2.94 9.95 -33.39
CA TRP A 34 4.26 10.28 -32.86
C TRP A 34 4.47 9.77 -31.44
N LEU A 35 3.52 9.98 -30.51
CA LEU A 35 3.58 9.45 -29.14
C LEU A 35 3.62 7.91 -29.11
N ASN A 36 2.88 7.25 -29.99
CA ASN A 36 2.94 5.80 -30.16
C ASN A 36 4.31 5.35 -30.67
N SER A 37 4.93 6.10 -31.59
CA SER A 37 6.29 5.80 -32.04
C SER A 37 7.32 5.94 -30.91
N LEU A 38 7.16 6.94 -30.02
CA LEU A 38 8.00 7.10 -28.83
C LEU A 38 7.88 5.93 -27.86
N LYS A 39 6.69 5.34 -27.72
CA LYS A 39 6.49 4.13 -26.91
C LYS A 39 7.41 2.98 -27.33
N SER A 40 7.69 2.88 -28.62
CA SER A 40 8.58 1.87 -29.20
C SER A 40 10.07 2.24 -29.21
N ALA A 41 10.43 3.45 -28.75
CA ALA A 41 11.81 3.90 -28.74
C ALA A 41 12.63 3.13 -27.67
N ALA A 42 13.79 2.62 -28.09
CA ALA A 42 14.67 1.82 -27.21
C ALA A 42 15.05 2.54 -25.91
N GLY A 43 15.30 3.85 -25.97
CA GLY A 43 15.64 4.65 -24.78
C GLY A 43 14.51 4.72 -23.75
N LEU A 44 13.26 4.76 -24.20
CA LEU A 44 12.10 4.75 -23.31
C LEU A 44 11.90 3.36 -22.69
N SER A 45 12.10 2.29 -23.46
CA SER A 45 12.06 0.91 -22.96
C SER A 45 13.04 0.69 -21.80
N VAL A 46 14.32 1.07 -22.00
CA VAL A 46 15.35 0.95 -20.95
C VAL A 46 14.97 1.77 -19.71
N THR A 47 14.41 2.96 -19.90
CA THR A 47 13.96 3.80 -18.77
C THR A 47 12.81 3.14 -18.01
N ALA A 48 11.84 2.56 -18.73
CA ALA A 48 10.72 1.85 -18.13
C ALA A 48 11.17 0.60 -17.36
N ASP A 49 12.16 -0.12 -17.90
CA ASP A 49 12.75 -1.29 -17.22
C ASP A 49 13.42 -0.87 -15.91
N ILE A 50 14.30 0.14 -15.93
CA ILE A 50 14.96 0.65 -14.71
C ILE A 50 13.94 1.11 -13.67
N GLN A 51 12.90 1.85 -14.09
CA GLN A 51 11.83 2.28 -13.20
C GLN A 51 11.09 1.08 -12.59
N SER A 52 10.78 0.06 -13.39
CA SER A 52 10.11 -1.16 -12.92
C SER A 52 10.93 -1.90 -11.87
N TRP A 53 12.24 -2.02 -12.08
CA TRP A 53 13.18 -2.64 -11.13
C TRP A 53 13.25 -1.86 -9.81
N TRP A 54 13.32 -0.53 -9.87
CA TRP A 54 13.29 0.31 -8.68
C TRP A 54 11.97 0.22 -7.93
N ARG A 55 10.84 0.18 -8.64
CA ARG A 55 9.52 0.01 -8.01
C ARG A 55 9.38 -1.32 -7.30
N LEU A 56 9.81 -2.40 -7.94
CA LEU A 56 9.83 -3.73 -7.32
C LEU A 56 10.66 -3.71 -6.02
N SER A 57 11.85 -3.13 -6.08
CA SER A 57 12.73 -3.00 -4.91
C SER A 57 12.10 -2.15 -3.80
N ARG A 58 11.46 -1.03 -4.17
CA ARG A 58 10.73 -0.19 -3.21
C ARG A 58 9.61 -0.96 -2.56
N LEU A 59 8.78 -1.69 -3.31
CA LEU A 59 7.69 -2.49 -2.75
C LEU A 59 8.19 -3.57 -1.81
N ALA A 60 9.25 -4.29 -2.18
CA ALA A 60 9.84 -5.32 -1.33
C ALA A 60 10.34 -4.78 0.02
N ILE A 61 10.85 -3.54 0.04
CA ILE A 61 11.22 -2.83 1.28
C ILE A 61 9.99 -2.21 1.95
N ALA A 62 8.99 -1.82 1.16
CA ALA A 62 7.88 -1.02 1.64
C ALA A 62 6.81 -1.87 2.34
N VAL A 63 6.54 -3.07 1.82
CA VAL A 63 5.50 -3.99 2.30
C VAL A 63 6.03 -5.44 2.23
N PRO A 64 7.13 -5.75 2.95
CA PRO A 64 7.80 -7.05 2.85
C PRO A 64 6.89 -8.24 3.16
N LEU A 65 6.00 -8.13 4.16
CA LEU A 65 5.09 -9.23 4.53
C LEU A 65 4.08 -9.49 3.42
N THR A 66 3.51 -8.42 2.84
CA THR A 66 2.55 -8.54 1.74
C THR A 66 3.21 -9.15 0.50
N VAL A 67 4.41 -8.69 0.14
CA VAL A 67 5.15 -9.23 -1.00
C VAL A 67 5.49 -10.71 -0.81
N GLU A 68 5.98 -11.09 0.36
CA GLU A 68 6.31 -12.49 0.65
C GLU A 68 5.05 -13.37 0.69
N LEU A 69 3.95 -12.84 1.24
CA LEU A 69 2.68 -13.54 1.25
C LEU A 69 2.16 -13.80 -0.17
N LEU A 70 2.21 -12.79 -1.06
CA LEU A 70 1.84 -12.94 -2.47
C LEU A 70 2.68 -13.99 -3.20
N LYS A 71 4.00 -14.06 -2.92
CA LYS A 71 4.86 -15.11 -3.49
C LYS A 71 4.44 -16.49 -3.02
N ARG A 72 4.18 -16.65 -1.71
CA ARG A 72 3.79 -17.95 -1.14
C ARG A 72 2.40 -18.42 -1.56
N THR A 73 1.48 -17.49 -1.83
CA THR A 73 0.16 -17.80 -2.39
C THR A 73 0.15 -17.90 -3.92
N ARG A 74 1.32 -17.81 -4.58
CA ARG A 74 1.48 -17.84 -6.06
C ARG A 74 0.72 -16.72 -6.78
N GLN A 75 0.61 -15.56 -6.13
CA GLN A 75 -0.05 -14.36 -6.63
C GLN A 75 0.94 -13.23 -6.95
N GLU A 76 2.21 -13.57 -7.21
CA GLU A 76 3.26 -12.62 -7.58
C GLU A 76 2.96 -11.82 -8.86
N HIS A 77 2.10 -12.36 -9.74
CA HIS A 77 1.62 -11.64 -10.92
C HIS A 77 0.96 -10.30 -10.57
N LEU A 78 0.31 -10.18 -9.41
CA LEU A 78 -0.30 -8.92 -8.96
C LEU A 78 0.75 -7.81 -8.71
N ILE A 79 1.97 -8.19 -8.32
CA ILE A 79 3.08 -7.22 -8.16
C ILE A 79 3.50 -6.71 -9.54
N ILE A 80 3.63 -7.62 -10.51
CA ILE A 80 3.99 -7.28 -11.88
C ILE A 80 2.88 -6.42 -12.50
N ASP A 81 1.63 -6.83 -12.39
CA ASP A 81 0.46 -6.11 -12.89
C ASP A 81 0.40 -4.69 -12.32
N TYR A 82 0.67 -4.51 -11.03
CA TYR A 82 0.76 -3.19 -10.43
C TYR A 82 1.91 -2.36 -11.02
N ILE A 83 3.12 -2.92 -11.14
CA ILE A 83 4.28 -2.19 -11.65
C ILE A 83 4.10 -1.80 -13.12
N THR A 84 3.46 -2.67 -13.91
CA THR A 84 3.24 -2.47 -15.34
C THR A 84 2.09 -1.50 -15.62
N ASN A 85 1.00 -1.56 -14.85
CA ASN A 85 -0.23 -0.82 -15.17
C ASN A 85 -0.46 0.42 -14.31
N ALA A 86 0.08 0.48 -13.09
CA ALA A 86 -0.05 1.66 -12.25
C ALA A 86 1.04 2.69 -12.61
N PRO A 87 0.70 3.96 -12.86
CA PRO A 87 1.68 4.98 -13.23
C PRO A 87 2.60 5.33 -12.06
N VAL A 88 3.84 5.70 -12.35
CA VAL A 88 4.79 6.13 -11.30
C VAL A 88 4.41 7.53 -10.81
N ARG A 89 3.80 7.61 -9.63
CA ARG A 89 3.37 8.87 -9.01
C ARG A 89 4.34 9.42 -7.97
N THR A 90 5.27 8.61 -7.49
CA THR A 90 6.14 8.95 -6.35
C THR A 90 7.45 8.20 -6.39
N LEU A 91 8.47 8.76 -5.73
CA LEU A 91 9.74 8.09 -5.43
C LEU A 91 9.82 7.64 -3.96
N PHE A 92 8.80 7.96 -3.15
CA PHE A 92 8.77 7.68 -1.72
C PHE A 92 8.15 6.31 -1.42
N PHE A 93 8.80 5.54 -0.55
CA PHE A 93 8.37 4.19 -0.15
C PHE A 93 6.96 4.15 0.45
N ALA A 94 6.62 5.09 1.35
CA ALA A 94 5.31 5.12 1.99
C ALA A 94 4.17 5.36 0.99
N ALA A 95 4.37 6.32 0.07
CA ALA A 95 3.37 6.62 -0.95
C ALA A 95 3.23 5.50 -1.99
N GLU A 96 4.31 4.76 -2.29
CA GLU A 96 4.23 3.55 -3.13
C GLU A 96 3.45 2.43 -2.42
N ALA A 97 3.71 2.20 -1.12
CA ALA A 97 2.98 1.22 -0.33
C ALA A 97 1.48 1.52 -0.28
N GLU A 98 1.09 2.78 -0.09
CA GLU A 98 -0.31 3.19 -0.09
C GLU A 98 -0.99 2.96 -1.45
N GLN A 99 -0.30 3.28 -2.55
CA GLN A 99 -0.81 3.02 -3.89
C GLN A 99 -0.97 1.52 -4.16
N PHE A 100 -0.01 0.70 -3.70
CA PHE A 100 -0.10 -0.74 -3.85
C PHE A 100 -1.22 -1.34 -2.98
N LYS A 101 -1.38 -0.87 -1.74
CA LYS A 101 -2.50 -1.23 -0.86
C LYS A 101 -3.84 -0.93 -1.55
N GLN A 102 -3.97 0.27 -2.13
CA GLN A 102 -5.18 0.66 -2.87
C GLN A 102 -5.42 -0.29 -4.06
N PHE A 103 -4.39 -0.55 -4.88
CA PHE A 103 -4.47 -1.49 -6.00
C PHE A 103 -4.94 -2.88 -5.56
N LEU A 104 -4.41 -3.41 -4.46
CA LEU A 104 -4.81 -4.72 -3.92
C LEU A 104 -6.25 -4.70 -3.36
N SER A 105 -6.69 -3.58 -2.78
CA SER A 105 -8.04 -3.45 -2.25
C SER A 105 -9.11 -3.55 -3.35
N GLU A 106 -8.80 -3.02 -4.53
CA GLU A 106 -9.63 -3.05 -5.74
C GLU A 106 -9.72 -4.44 -6.40
N GLN A 107 -8.94 -5.43 -5.95
CA GLN A 107 -8.99 -6.81 -6.47
C GLN A 107 -10.06 -7.65 -5.77
N ASP A 108 -11.18 -7.93 -6.42
CA ASP A 108 -12.32 -8.66 -5.80
C ASP A 108 -11.95 -10.06 -5.31
N LYS A 109 -11.09 -10.78 -6.06
CA LYS A 109 -10.75 -12.19 -5.78
C LYS A 109 -9.58 -12.38 -4.82
N LEU A 110 -9.01 -11.29 -4.31
CA LEU A 110 -7.85 -11.36 -3.44
C LEU A 110 -8.27 -11.69 -2.00
N ASP A 111 -7.55 -12.63 -1.37
CA ASP A 111 -7.78 -13.04 0.03
C ASP A 111 -7.81 -11.81 0.95
N LEU A 112 -8.83 -11.74 1.81
CA LEU A 112 -8.98 -10.69 2.80
C LEU A 112 -7.73 -10.56 3.66
N PHE A 113 -7.11 -11.69 4.02
CA PHE A 113 -5.89 -11.70 4.82
C PHE A 113 -4.73 -10.93 4.15
N ILE A 114 -4.59 -11.02 2.82
CA ILE A 114 -3.57 -10.27 2.07
C ILE A 114 -3.89 -8.78 2.09
N LYS A 115 -5.15 -8.41 1.86
CA LYS A 115 -5.59 -7.00 1.91
C LYS A 115 -5.35 -6.39 3.29
N THR A 116 -5.71 -7.10 4.36
CA THR A 116 -5.48 -6.65 5.73
C THR A 116 -3.99 -6.60 6.08
N THR A 117 -3.17 -7.52 5.56
CA THR A 117 -1.70 -7.48 5.76
C THR A 117 -1.09 -6.22 5.12
N ALA A 118 -1.50 -5.87 3.90
CA ALA A 118 -1.07 -4.63 3.25
C ALA A 118 -1.51 -3.40 4.04
N ALA A 119 -2.74 -3.40 4.55
CA ALA A 119 -3.25 -2.31 5.40
C ALA A 119 -2.47 -2.20 6.71
N TYR A 120 -2.10 -3.32 7.33
CA TYR A 120 -1.25 -3.36 8.53
C TYR A 120 0.12 -2.73 8.30
N GLU A 121 0.83 -3.12 7.24
CA GLU A 121 2.16 -2.58 6.96
C GLU A 121 2.13 -1.07 6.67
N CYS A 122 1.13 -0.61 5.92
CA CYS A 122 0.92 0.82 5.68
C CYS A 122 0.59 1.56 6.99
N ALA A 123 -0.33 1.03 7.80
CA ALA A 123 -0.71 1.65 9.07
C ALA A 123 0.47 1.74 10.04
N MET A 124 1.30 0.70 10.14
CA MET A 124 2.51 0.68 10.98
C MET A 124 3.51 1.75 10.56
N LYS A 125 3.68 1.95 9.24
CA LYS A 125 4.57 3.00 8.71
C LYS A 125 4.04 4.39 9.00
N ASN A 126 2.75 4.60 8.77
CA ASN A 126 2.11 5.88 9.07
C ASN A 126 2.19 6.19 10.57
N ALA A 127 1.94 5.20 11.44
CA ALA A 127 2.08 5.33 12.88
C ALA A 127 3.53 5.67 13.28
N SER A 128 4.52 5.01 12.68
CA SER A 128 5.94 5.31 12.93
C SER A 128 6.31 6.75 12.50
N LEU A 129 5.90 7.18 11.30
CA LEU A 129 6.15 8.53 10.79
C LEU A 129 5.49 9.60 11.67
N LEU A 130 4.25 9.38 12.08
CA LEU A 130 3.51 10.29 12.96
C LEU A 130 4.14 10.34 14.35
N SER A 131 4.60 9.21 14.89
CA SER A 131 5.26 9.16 16.21
C SER A 131 6.53 10.00 16.28
N ALA A 132 7.29 10.12 15.17
CA ALA A 132 8.46 11.00 15.09
C ALA A 132 8.10 12.48 15.25
N GLY A 133 6.87 12.88 14.89
CA GLY A 133 6.33 14.22 15.14
C GLY A 133 5.85 14.43 16.58
N PHE A 134 5.57 13.37 17.34
CA PHE A 134 5.05 13.42 18.72
C PHE A 134 6.17 13.30 19.79
N SER A 135 7.37 13.79 19.49
CA SER A 135 8.61 13.55 20.27
C SER A 135 8.66 14.03 21.73
N ASN A 136 7.59 14.55 22.36
CA ASN A 136 7.71 15.16 23.70
C ASN A 136 6.86 14.56 24.84
N LYS A 137 6.07 13.51 24.63
CA LYS A 137 5.42 12.81 25.76
C LYS A 137 5.35 11.31 25.53
N LYS A 138 6.45 10.61 25.83
CA LYS A 138 6.39 9.17 26.17
C LYS A 138 5.65 9.01 27.50
N THR A 139 4.34 9.24 27.50
CA THR A 139 3.48 8.68 28.53
C THR A 139 3.43 7.18 28.25
N THR A 140 3.97 6.39 29.16
CA THR A 140 3.72 4.97 29.32
C THR A 140 2.21 4.79 29.51
N LEU A 141 1.47 4.79 28.40
CA LEU A 141 0.04 4.56 28.41
C LEU A 141 -0.16 3.08 28.66
N THR A 142 -0.88 2.78 29.73
CA THR A 142 -1.58 1.51 29.87
C THR A 142 -2.42 1.30 28.60
N PRO A 143 -2.44 0.11 28.00
CA PRO A 143 -3.11 -0.15 26.72
C PRO A 143 -4.64 -0.23 26.88
N SER A 144 -5.24 0.72 27.60
CA SER A 144 -6.69 0.82 27.72
C SER A 144 -7.23 1.57 26.51
N PHE A 145 -8.05 0.89 25.72
CA PHE A 145 -8.81 1.45 24.60
C PHE A 145 -9.51 2.78 24.96
N MET A 146 -10.01 2.91 26.18
CA MET A 146 -10.67 4.13 26.66
C MET A 146 -9.74 5.34 26.80
N GLU A 147 -8.44 5.13 27.04
CA GLU A 147 -7.48 6.24 27.12
C GLU A 147 -7.15 6.83 25.75
N ILE A 148 -7.24 6.00 24.69
CA ILE A 148 -6.99 6.39 23.30
C ILE A 148 -8.18 7.20 22.76
N THR A 149 -9.41 6.81 23.11
CA THR A 149 -10.64 7.50 22.65
C THR A 149 -10.93 8.79 23.42
N ASN A 150 -10.52 8.89 24.70
CA ASN A 150 -10.82 10.06 25.55
C ASN A 150 -9.85 11.23 25.40
N ARG A 151 -8.66 11.01 24.84
CA ARG A 151 -7.72 12.09 24.56
C ARG A 151 -7.99 12.61 23.17
N SER A 152 -8.18 13.93 23.06
CA SER A 152 -8.37 14.71 21.83
C SER A 152 -7.20 14.65 20.82
N ALA A 153 -6.40 13.58 20.85
CA ALA A 153 -5.57 13.22 19.72
C ALA A 153 -6.51 12.79 18.58
N PRO A 154 -6.25 13.21 17.34
CA PRO A 154 -7.17 12.89 16.26
C PRO A 154 -7.26 11.36 16.12
N MET A 155 -8.45 10.81 16.39
CA MET A 155 -8.82 9.41 16.07
C MET A 155 -8.47 9.06 14.61
N SER A 156 -8.33 10.08 13.75
CA SER A 156 -7.85 10.01 12.37
C SER A 156 -6.54 9.24 12.15
N ALA A 157 -5.72 8.98 13.17
CA ALA A 157 -4.46 8.24 13.03
C ALA A 157 -4.53 6.79 13.54
N ALA A 158 -5.67 6.35 14.08
CA ALA A 158 -5.88 4.98 14.53
C ALA A 158 -6.52 4.15 13.41
N THR A 159 -5.96 2.99 13.13
CA THR A 159 -6.45 2.08 12.08
C THR A 159 -6.88 0.76 12.71
N PRO A 160 -8.19 0.50 12.86
CA PRO A 160 -8.69 -0.81 13.26
C PRO A 160 -8.57 -1.81 12.10
N LEU A 161 -8.08 -3.01 12.39
CA LEU A 161 -7.85 -4.07 11.41
C LEU A 161 -8.47 -5.39 11.89
N PHE A 162 -9.04 -6.12 10.94
CA PHE A 162 -9.61 -7.44 11.16
C PHE A 162 -8.91 -8.49 10.31
N PHE A 163 -8.40 -9.53 10.97
CA PHE A 163 -7.86 -10.73 10.35
C PHE A 163 -8.77 -11.91 10.66
N ASP A 164 -9.01 -12.74 9.64
CA ASP A 164 -9.82 -13.97 9.72
C ASP A 164 -9.06 -15.20 10.27
N ARG A 165 -7.77 -15.00 10.58
CA ARG A 165 -6.83 -15.96 11.15
C ARG A 165 -5.76 -15.22 11.94
N ASN A 166 -5.00 -15.94 12.77
CA ASN A 166 -3.96 -15.34 13.61
C ASN A 166 -2.81 -14.75 12.78
N PRO A 167 -2.66 -13.41 12.70
CA PRO A 167 -1.63 -12.81 11.87
C PRO A 167 -0.22 -13.05 12.43
N LEU A 168 -0.06 -13.21 13.74
CA LEU A 168 1.26 -13.38 14.38
C LEU A 168 1.92 -14.70 13.98
N LYS A 169 1.15 -15.79 13.89
CA LYS A 169 1.65 -17.10 13.42
C LYS A 169 2.14 -17.01 11.97
N ILE A 170 1.35 -16.34 11.13
CA ILE A 170 1.67 -16.18 9.71
C ILE A 170 2.89 -15.27 9.53
N PHE A 171 2.93 -14.12 10.20
CA PHE A 171 4.04 -13.17 10.11
C PHE A 171 5.34 -13.82 10.59
N HIS A 172 5.29 -14.58 11.69
CA HIS A 172 6.46 -15.33 12.15
C HIS A 172 6.95 -16.32 11.07
N ALA A 173 6.04 -17.09 10.46
CA ALA A 173 6.40 -18.02 9.39
C ALA A 173 7.02 -17.30 8.17
N LEU A 174 6.45 -16.16 7.76
CA LEU A 174 6.98 -15.34 6.67
C LEU A 174 8.39 -14.81 6.98
N LEU A 175 8.58 -14.23 8.17
CA LEU A 175 9.86 -13.64 8.58
C LEU A 175 10.98 -14.67 8.81
N THR A 176 10.62 -15.90 9.20
CA THR A 176 11.57 -16.99 9.47
C THR A 176 11.71 -17.97 8.31
N ALA A 177 11.09 -17.66 7.17
CA ALA A 177 11.01 -18.51 5.98
C ALA A 177 10.44 -19.93 6.22
N GLN A 178 9.77 -20.18 7.35
CA GLN A 178 9.12 -21.45 7.69
C GLN A 178 7.84 -21.67 6.85
N PRO A 179 7.39 -22.92 6.62
CA PRO A 179 6.14 -23.17 5.89
C PRO A 179 4.97 -22.42 6.53
N LEU A 180 4.01 -21.99 5.71
CA LEU A 180 2.80 -21.35 6.22
C LEU A 180 2.04 -22.37 7.08
N PRO A 181 1.59 -21.98 8.29
CA PRO A 181 0.78 -22.86 9.12
C PRO A 181 -0.52 -23.21 8.39
N GLU A 182 -1.14 -24.31 8.81
CA GLU A 182 -2.46 -24.70 8.32
C GLU A 182 -3.48 -23.59 8.60
N PHE A 183 -4.49 -23.50 7.74
CA PHE A 183 -5.53 -22.50 7.88
C PHE A 183 -6.38 -22.81 9.12
N GLU A 184 -6.23 -21.97 10.15
CA GLU A 184 -7.05 -21.98 11.36
C GLU A 184 -7.87 -20.70 11.40
N LYS A 185 -9.21 -20.83 11.32
CA LYS A 185 -10.10 -19.68 11.41
C LYS A 185 -10.08 -19.12 12.84
N GLU A 186 -9.65 -17.87 12.99
CA GLU A 186 -9.58 -17.16 14.27
C GLU A 186 -9.85 -15.67 14.01
N ASP A 187 -10.93 -15.14 14.58
CA ASP A 187 -11.23 -13.71 14.48
C ASP A 187 -10.22 -12.91 15.33
N PHE A 188 -9.33 -12.18 14.67
CA PHE A 188 -8.24 -11.45 15.31
C PHE A 188 -8.31 -9.96 14.99
N PHE A 189 -8.57 -9.15 16.01
CA PHE A 189 -8.73 -7.71 15.89
C PHE A 189 -7.49 -6.97 16.40
N LEU A 190 -7.00 -6.03 15.59
CA LEU A 190 -5.83 -5.22 15.88
C LEU A 190 -6.17 -3.74 15.77
N LEU A 191 -5.56 -2.94 16.64
CA LEU A 191 -5.51 -1.49 16.50
C LEU A 191 -4.07 -1.08 16.20
N VAL A 192 -3.86 -0.31 15.15
CA VAL A 192 -2.58 0.34 14.87
C VAL A 192 -2.72 1.84 15.12
N ALA A 193 -1.86 2.42 15.95
CA ALA A 193 -1.90 3.83 16.31
C ALA A 193 -0.53 4.34 16.76
N PRO A 194 -0.16 5.60 16.47
CA PRO A 194 1.15 6.16 16.80
C PRO A 194 1.40 6.31 18.31
N GLN A 195 0.36 6.34 19.14
CA GLN A 195 0.47 6.50 20.60
C GLN A 195 0.75 5.18 21.33
N LEU A 196 0.66 4.03 20.65
CA LEU A 196 0.88 2.72 21.25
C LEU A 196 2.39 2.41 21.38
N PRO A 197 2.82 1.74 22.46
CA PRO A 197 4.24 1.45 22.70
C PRO A 197 4.97 0.75 21.54
N ASN A 198 4.27 -0.12 20.83
CA ASN A 198 4.77 -0.84 19.65
C ASN A 198 4.00 -0.47 18.38
N PHE A 199 3.28 0.67 18.39
CA PHE A 199 2.34 1.10 17.36
C PHE A 199 1.12 0.19 17.15
N TRP A 200 1.01 -0.93 17.84
CA TRP A 200 -0.15 -1.82 17.74
C TRP A 200 -0.53 -2.46 19.07
N CYS A 201 -1.80 -2.85 19.19
CA CYS A 201 -2.30 -3.70 20.28
C CYS A 201 -3.46 -4.59 19.78
N LYS A 202 -3.68 -5.71 20.48
CA LYS A 202 -4.88 -6.54 20.28
C LYS A 202 -6.07 -5.86 20.95
N ILE A 203 -7.20 -5.82 20.25
CA ILE A 203 -8.47 -5.30 20.75
C ILE A 203 -9.55 -6.39 20.71
N SER A 204 -10.66 -6.15 21.39
CA SER A 204 -11.85 -6.98 21.36
C SER A 204 -12.74 -6.65 20.15
N ALA A 205 -13.65 -7.57 19.80
CA ALA A 205 -14.64 -7.34 18.74
C ALA A 205 -15.55 -6.13 19.05
N ALA A 206 -15.90 -5.90 20.33
CA ALA A 206 -16.72 -4.77 20.74
C ALA A 206 -16.01 -3.43 20.51
N GLU A 207 -14.72 -3.37 20.83
CA GLU A 207 -13.85 -2.21 20.60
C GLU A 207 -13.68 -1.94 19.10
N TYR A 208 -13.43 -2.99 18.30
CA TYR A 208 -13.36 -2.89 16.84
C TYR A 208 -14.64 -2.27 16.26
N LEU A 209 -15.81 -2.79 16.64
CA LEU A 209 -17.10 -2.27 16.17
C LEU A 209 -17.36 -0.82 16.58
N THR A 210 -16.83 -0.39 17.72
CA THR A 210 -16.95 1.00 18.17
C THR A 210 -16.13 1.95 17.28
N LEU A 211 -14.92 1.52 16.89
CA LEU A 211 -14.03 2.29 16.03
C LEU A 211 -14.47 2.33 14.57
N THR A 212 -15.15 1.29 14.08
CA THR A 212 -15.58 1.25 12.66
C THR A 212 -16.96 1.83 12.41
N LYS A 213 -17.75 2.09 13.47
CA LYS A 213 -19.08 2.73 13.37
C LYS A 213 -19.04 4.26 13.33
N THR A 214 -17.85 4.85 13.49
CA THR A 214 -17.66 6.30 13.61
C THR A 214 -17.37 7.00 12.29
N ASP A 215 -17.39 6.27 11.17
CA ASP A 215 -17.32 6.78 9.79
C ASP A 215 -18.69 6.70 9.08
#